data_AF-A0A6L8QBS5-F1
#
_entry.id   AF-A0A6L8QBS5-F1
#
_cell.length_a   1.000
_cell.length_b   1.000
_cell.length_c   1.000
_cell.angle_alpha   90.00
_cell.angle_beta   90.00
_cell.angle_gamma   90.00
#
_symmetry.space_group_name_H-M   'P 1'
#
loop_
_entity.id
_entity.type
_entity.pdbx_description
1 polymer ?
#
loop_
_entity_poly.entity_id
_entity_poly.type
_entity_poly.pdbx_seq_one_letter_code
_entity_poly.pdbx_strand_id
1 'polypeptide(L)' 'HLAKKNRKITRALLVSEVANYDFGIGNSGDLFEALIIYSRVLNGYYESVYNFNLAVAELNRALRTGKH' A
#
# COMPACT_ATOMS: atom_id res chain seq x y z
N HIS A 1 3.11 6.11 9.29
CA HIS A 1 3.38 4.86 10.04
C HIS A 1 2.36 3.75 9.72
N LEU A 2 1.05 4.06 9.67
CA LEU A 2 -0.03 3.10 9.45
C LEU A 2 -0.03 2.42 8.06
N ALA A 3 0.06 3.18 6.95
CA ALA A 3 0.01 2.61 5.59
C ALA A 3 1.13 1.58 5.32
N LYS A 4 2.34 1.84 5.81
CA LYS A 4 3.48 0.90 5.72
C LYS A 4 3.22 -0.38 6.52
N LYS A 5 2.61 -0.27 7.71
CA LYS A 5 2.25 -1.42 8.56
C LYS A 5 1.16 -2.25 7.88
N ASN A 6 0.10 -1.61 7.39
CA ASN A 6 -0.99 -2.28 6.69
C ASN A 6 -0.48 -3.03 5.45
N ARG A 7 0.41 -2.43 4.66
CA ARG A 7 1.05 -3.10 3.52
C ARG A 7 1.82 -4.36 3.92
N LYS A 8 2.53 -4.33 5.05
CA LYS A 8 3.26 -5.51 5.55
C LYS A 8 2.30 -6.62 5.97
N ILE A 9 1.22 -6.27 6.66
CA ILE A 9 0.20 -7.23 7.12
C ILE A 9 -0.52 -7.87 5.93
N THR A 10 -1.01 -7.07 4.98
CA THR A 10 -1.73 -7.62 3.81
C THR A 10 -0.83 -8.40 2.88
N ARG A 11 0.47 -8.05 2.79
CA ARG A 11 1.46 -8.90 2.09
C ARG A 11 1.62 -10.26 2.77
N ALA A 12 1.68 -10.29 4.10
CA ALA A 12 1.81 -11.56 4.83
C ALA A 12 0.56 -12.44 4.66
N LEU A 13 -0.63 -11.84 4.67
CA LEU A 13 -1.87 -12.53 4.35
C LEU A 13 -1.84 -13.14 2.94
N LEU A 14 -1.50 -12.35 1.91
CA LEU A 14 -1.38 -12.87 0.54
C LEU A 14 -0.38 -14.03 0.43
N VAL A 15 0.79 -13.91 1.05
CA VAL A 15 1.80 -15.00 1.04
C VAL A 15 1.25 -16.26 1.71
N SER A 16 0.50 -16.12 2.80
CA SER A 16 -0.15 -17.24 3.49
C SER A 16 -1.18 -17.93 2.59
N GLU A 17 -2.04 -17.17 1.91
CA GLU A 17 -3.06 -17.77 1.05
C GLU A 17 -2.48 -18.40 -0.23
N VAL A 18 -1.38 -17.85 -0.77
CA VAL A 18 -0.62 -18.52 -1.84
C VAL A 18 -0.11 -19.88 -1.35
N ALA A 19 0.50 -19.94 -0.17
CA ALA A 19 0.99 -21.21 0.38
C ALA A 19 -0.15 -22.21 0.63
N ASN A 20 -1.28 -21.75 1.17
CA ASN A 20 -2.46 -22.60 1.39
C ASN A 20 -2.99 -23.17 0.07
N TYR A 21 -3.06 -22.34 -0.98
CA TYR A 21 -3.49 -22.78 -2.31
C TYR A 21 -2.50 -23.79 -2.92
N ASP A 22 -1.19 -23.53 -2.84
CA ASP A 22 -0.15 -24.43 -3.35
C ASP A 22 -0.12 -25.78 -2.63
N PHE A 23 -0.47 -25.82 -1.33
CA PHE A 23 -0.64 -27.06 -0.57
C PHE A 23 -1.96 -27.79 -0.86
N GLY A 24 -2.87 -27.20 -1.64
CA GLY A 24 -4.18 -27.78 -1.93
C GLY A 24 -5.17 -27.76 -0.76
N ILE A 25 -4.90 -26.95 0.27
CA ILE A 25 -5.78 -26.79 1.45
C ILE A 25 -6.60 -25.49 1.40
N GLY A 26 -6.12 -24.48 0.69
CA GLY A 26 -6.81 -23.21 0.46
C GLY A 26 -7.62 -23.22 -0.82
N ASN A 27 -8.70 -22.45 -0.87
CA ASN A 27 -9.49 -22.28 -2.08
C ASN A 27 -8.97 -21.07 -2.89
N SER A 28 -9.23 -21.06 -4.20
CA SER A 28 -8.80 -19.97 -5.08
C SER A 28 -9.47 -18.64 -4.74
N GLY A 29 -10.68 -18.65 -4.18
CA GLY A 29 -11.42 -17.45 -3.75
C GLY A 29 -10.65 -16.66 -2.68
N ASP A 30 -10.20 -17.33 -1.63
CA ASP A 30 -9.44 -16.72 -0.52
C ASP A 30 -8.13 -16.10 -1.02
N LEU A 31 -7.43 -16.79 -1.93
CA LEU A 31 -6.24 -16.28 -2.60
C LEU A 31 -6.55 -14.99 -3.40
N PHE A 32 -7.60 -15.00 -4.21
CA PHE A 32 -7.99 -13.83 -5.00
C PHE A 32 -8.43 -12.65 -4.11
N GLU A 33 -9.13 -12.92 -3.02
CA GLU A 33 -9.51 -11.89 -2.05
C GLU A 33 -8.27 -11.26 -1.41
N ALA A 34 -7.32 -12.07 -0.94
CA ALA A 34 -6.07 -11.60 -0.39
C ALA A 34 -5.27 -10.76 -1.40
N LEU A 35 -5.28 -11.14 -2.69
CA LEU A 35 -4.64 -10.40 -3.77
C LEU A 35 -5.30 -9.03 -4.00
N ILE A 36 -6.63 -8.97 -4.00
CA ILE A 36 -7.39 -7.72 -4.15
C ILE A 36 -7.11 -6.79 -2.97
N ILE A 37 -7.13 -7.31 -1.74
CA ILE A 37 -6.84 -6.55 -0.52
C ILE A 37 -5.41 -5.99 -0.58
N TYR A 38 -4.42 -6.82 -0.90
CA TYR A 38 -3.03 -6.39 -1.00
C TYR A 38 -2.86 -5.28 -2.06
N SER A 39 -3.47 -5.45 -3.23
CA SER A 39 -3.40 -4.48 -4.33
C SER A 39 -3.99 -3.13 -3.95
N ARG A 40 -5.16 -3.11 -3.27
CA ARG A 40 -5.78 -1.87 -2.78
C ARG A 40 -4.91 -1.14 -1.75
N VAL A 41 -4.35 -1.88 -0.79
CA VAL A 41 -3.46 -1.30 0.23
C VAL A 41 -2.15 -0.80 -0.39
N LEU A 42 -1.61 -1.52 -1.38
CA LEU A 42 -0.42 -1.11 -2.11
C LEU A 42 -0.65 0.20 -2.88
N ASN A 43 -1.78 0.30 -3.59
CA ASN A 43 -2.15 1.53 -4.31
C ASN A 43 -2.26 2.72 -3.36
N GLY A 44 -3.03 2.60 -2.27
CA GLY A 44 -3.19 3.67 -1.29
C GLY A 44 -1.87 4.06 -0.61
N TYR A 45 -0.93 3.12 -0.44
CA TYR A 45 0.41 3.45 0.05
C TYR A 45 1.18 4.35 -0.93
N TYR A 46 1.14 4.05 -2.23
CA TYR A 46 1.81 4.87 -3.23
C TYR A 46 1.17 6.24 -3.40
N GLU A 47 -0.16 6.33 -3.39
CA GLU A 47 -0.89 7.60 -3.38
C GLU A 47 -0.49 8.47 -2.17
N SER A 48 -0.39 7.87 -0.97
CA SER A 48 0.03 8.58 0.24
C SER A 48 1.46 9.13 0.13
N VAL A 49 2.41 8.36 -0.43
CA VAL A 49 3.78 8.81 -0.63
C VAL A 49 3.84 9.93 -1.67
N TYR A 50 3.09 9.78 -2.76
CA TYR A 50 3.00 10.81 -3.80
C TYR A 50 2.45 12.12 -3.25
N ASN A 51 1.30 12.08 -2.56
CA ASN A 51 0.66 13.26 -1.98
C ASN A 51 1.56 13.95 -0.95
N PHE A 52 2.30 13.19 -0.14
CA PHE A 52 3.27 13.76 0.79
C PHE A 52 4.38 14.52 0.06
N ASN A 53 4.97 13.92 -0.98
CA ASN A 53 6.03 14.56 -1.75
C ASN A 53 5.52 15.82 -2.47
N LEU A 54 4.30 15.78 -2.99
CA LEU A 54 3.66 16.94 -3.61
C LEU A 54 3.46 18.07 -2.59
N ALA A 55 2.91 17.78 -1.42
CA ALA A 55 2.73 18.76 -0.35
C ALA A 55 4.05 19.39 0.11
N VAL A 56 5.13 18.60 0.20
CA VAL A 56 6.48 19.12 0.51
C VAL A 56 6.97 20.05 -0.59
N ALA A 57 6.76 19.71 -1.87
CA ALA A 57 7.15 20.55 -2.99
C ALA A 57 6.36 21.87 -3.02
N GLU A 58 5.06 21.83 -2.76
CA GLU A 58 4.19 23.00 -2.68
C GLU A 58 4.58 23.92 -1.52
N LEU A 59 4.85 23.37 -0.34
CA LEU A 59 5.35 24.13 0.81
C LEU A 59 6.67 24.83 0.48
N ASN A 60 7.63 24.11 -0.12
CA ASN A 60 8.90 24.68 -0.54
C ASN A 60 8.73 25.79 -1.57
N ARG A 61 7.79 25.66 -2.50
CA ARG A 61 7.46 26.72 -3.47
C ARG A 61 6.90 27.95 -2.76
N ALA A 62 5.93 27.78 -1.87
CA ALA A 62 5.30 28.87 -1.12
C ALA A 62 6.31 29.65 -0.26
N LEU A 63 7.23 28.93 0.42
CA LEU A 63 8.30 29.55 1.21
C LEU A 63 9.31 30.34 0.37
N ARG A 64 9.50 29.97 -0.90
CA ARG A 64 10.35 30.73 -1.83
C ARG A 64 9.66 31.98 -2.36
N THR A 65 8.37 31.90 -2.64
CA THR A 65 7.60 33.05 -3.16
C THR A 65 7.23 34.07 -2.10
N GLY A 66 7.08 33.68 -0.83
CA GLY A 66 6.80 34.59 0.28
C GLY A 66 8.04 35.26 0.91
N LYS A 67 9.24 35.01 0.37
CA LYS A 67 10.50 35.65 0.77
C LYS A 67 10.86 36.88 -0.08
N HIS A 68 9.96 37.31 -0.95
CA HIS A 68 10.02 38.54 -1.74
C HIS A 68 8.82 39.42 -1.37
#